data_AF-A0A2E4BRL7-F1
#
_entry.id   AF-A0A2E4BRL7-F1
#
_cell.length_a   1.000
_cell.length_b   1.000
_cell.length_c   1.000
_cell.angle_alpha   90.00
_cell.angle_beta   90.00
_cell.angle_gamma   90.00
#
_symmetry.space_group_name_H-M   'P 1'
#
loop_
_entity.id
_entity.type
_entity.pdbx_description
1 polymer ?
#
loop_
_entity_poly.entity_id
_entity_poly.type
_entity_poly.pdbx_seq_one_letter_code
_entity_poly.pdbx_strand_id
1 'polypeptide(L)' 'MELHRIAGNVDYMLKVIVPKTAAFDAFYKGLIGTAGLTEVTSYFTMETIKETTALPI' A
#
# COMPACT_ATOMS: atom_id res chain seq x y z
N MET A 1 5.83 -6.86 -0.99
CA MET A 1 4.47 -6.39 -0.68
C MET A 1 4.29 -6.58 0.81
N GLU A 2 4.06 -5.50 1.54
CA GLU A 2 3.77 -5.57 2.97
C GLU A 2 2.28 -5.31 3.16
N LEU A 3 1.60 -6.20 3.89
CA LEU A 3 0.17 -6.13 4.18
C LEU A 3 -0.02 -6.11 5.68
N HIS A 4 -0.56 -5.02 6.19
CA HIS A 4 -0.84 -4.87 7.60
C HIS A 4 -2.34 -4.69 7.79
N ARG A 5 -2.92 -5.51 8.67
CA ARG A 5 -4.24 -5.22 9.24
C ARG A 5 -4.02 -4.27 10.40
N ILE A 6 -4.64 -3.09 10.31
CA ILE A 6 -4.51 -2.05 11.32
C ILE A 6 -5.86 -1.78 11.96
N ALA A 7 -5.85 -1.41 13.24
CA ALA A 7 -7.04 -0.93 13.91
C ALA A 7 -7.11 0.59 13.75
N GLY A 8 -8.22 1.11 13.21
CA GLY A 8 -8.39 2.54 12.95
C GLY A 8 -9.49 2.82 11.91
N ASN A 9 -9.39 3.95 11.20
CA ASN A 9 -10.34 4.33 10.14
C ASN A 9 -10.29 3.43 8.90
N VAL A 10 -9.19 2.69 8.73
CA VAL A 10 -8.97 1.77 7.62
C VAL A 10 -8.61 0.40 8.17
N ASP A 11 -9.18 -0.66 7.60
CA ASP A 11 -8.94 -2.03 8.06
C ASP A 11 -7.59 -2.59 7.59
N TYR A 12 -7.11 -2.13 6.43
CA TYR A 12 -5.93 -2.67 5.77
C TYR A 12 -5.03 -1.56 5.21
N MET A 13 -3.73 -1.73 5.39
CA MET A 13 -2.69 -0.92 4.76
C MET A 13 -1.79 -1.83 3.92
N LEU A 14 -1.68 -1.53 2.63
CA LEU A 14 -0.75 -2.19 1.72
C LEU A 14 0.39 -1.23 1.34
N LYS A 15 1.63 -1.70 1.48
CA LYS A 15 2.79 -1.06 0.86
C LYS A 15 3.16 -1.82 -0.41
N VAL A 16 3.02 -1.13 -1.54
CA VAL A 16 3.30 -1.66 -2.88
C VAL A 16 4.42 -0.82 -3.50
N ILE A 17 5.53 -1.49 -3.82
CA ILE A 17 6.64 -0.88 -4.56
C ILE A 17 6.43 -1.22 -6.03
N VAL A 18 6.26 -0.18 -6.85
CA VAL A 18 6.12 -0.32 -8.30
C VAL A 18 7.23 0.43 -9.03
N PRO A 19 7.69 -0.06 -10.19
CA PRO A 19 8.71 0.63 -10.96
C PRO A 19 8.20 1.89 -11.67
N LYS A 20 6.88 1.99 -11.93
CA LYS A 20 6.25 3.10 -12.67
C LYS A 20 4.81 3.29 -12.22
N THR A 21 4.29 4.52 -12.33
CA THR A 21 2.90 4.86 -12.01
C THR A 21 1.87 4.06 -12.81
N ALA A 22 2.18 3.68 -14.05
CA ALA A 22 1.31 2.83 -14.87
C ALA A 22 1.12 1.41 -14.29
N ALA A 23 2.14 0.87 -13.62
CA ALA A 23 2.03 -0.41 -12.93
C ALA A 23 1.16 -0.30 -11.66
N PHE A 24 1.15 0.86 -11.00
CA PHE A 24 0.23 1.13 -9.90
C PHE A 24 -1.22 1.18 -10.39
N ASP A 25 -1.51 1.82 -11.53
CA ASP A 25 -2.88 1.90 -12.08
C ASP A 25 -3.44 0.50 -12.40
N ALA A 26 -2.64 -0.37 -13.02
CA ALA A 26 -3.05 -1.75 -13.31
C ALA A 26 -3.31 -2.55 -12.01
N PHE A 27 -2.45 -2.38 -11.00
CA PHE A 27 -2.63 -3.00 -9.69
C PHE A 27 -3.91 -2.49 -8.99
N TYR A 28 -4.12 -1.17 -8.97
CA TYR A 28 -5.26 -0.51 -8.35
C TYR A 28 -6.59 -0.95 -8.99
N LYS A 29 -6.64 -1.00 -10.32
CA LYS A 29 -7.81 -1.52 -11.06
C LYS A 29 -8.10 -2.98 -10.76
N GLY A 30 -7.06 -3.82 -10.68
CA GLY A 30 -7.20 -5.21 -10.28
C GLY A 30 -7.74 -5.38 -8.86
N LEU A 31 -7.25 -4.55 -7.94
CA LEU A 31 -7.63 -4.57 -6.52
C LEU A 31 -9.11 -4.19 -6.34
N ILE A 32 -9.58 -3.11 -6.98
CA ILE A 32 -10.99 -2.71 -6.95
C ILE A 32 -11.89 -3.76 -7.61
N GLY A 33 -11.40 -4.41 -8.67
CA GLY A 33 -12.18 -5.43 -9.40
C GLY A 33 -12.38 -6.73 -8.64
N THR A 34 -11.51 -7.06 -7.69
CA THR A 34 -11.54 -8.35 -6.96
C THR A 34 -11.95 -8.21 -5.50
N ALA A 35 -11.65 -7.08 -4.87
CA ALA A 35 -12.01 -6.82 -3.49
C ALA A 35 -13.15 -5.79 -3.46
N GLY A 36 -14.28 -6.15 -2.86
CA GLY A 36 -15.40 -5.24 -2.60
C GLY A 36 -15.04 -4.18 -1.55
N LEU A 37 -14.06 -3.35 -1.87
CA LEU A 37 -13.53 -2.30 -1.02
C LEU A 37 -14.48 -1.10 -1.05
N THR A 38 -14.88 -0.64 0.12
CA THR A 38 -15.82 0.48 0.27
C THR A 38 -15.15 1.82 0.01
N GLU A 39 -13.92 1.98 0.48
CA GLU A 39 -13.13 3.20 0.35
C GLU A 39 -11.65 2.84 0.26
N VAL A 40 -10.95 3.40 -0.72
CA VAL A 40 -9.52 3.15 -0.93
C VAL A 40 -8.79 4.49 -0.96
N THR A 41 -7.99 4.75 0.07
CA THR A 41 -7.11 5.92 0.12
C THR A 41 -5.68 5.49 -0.23
N SER A 42 -5.14 6.06 -1.29
CA SER A 42 -3.78 5.77 -1.74
C SER A 42 -2.85 6.94 -1.43
N TYR A 43 -1.71 6.64 -0.83
CA TYR A 43 -0.65 7.62 -0.57
C TYR A 43 0.57 7.28 -1.40
N PHE A 44 1.11 8.28 -2.10
CA PHE A 44 2.36 8.15 -2.84
C PHE A 44 3.51 8.70 -2.00
N THR A 45 4.41 7.81 -1.58
CA THR A 45 5.65 8.21 -0.94
C THR A 45 6.59 8.79 -2.00
N MET A 46 6.98 10.06 -1.85
CA MET A 46 7.91 10.71 -2.78
C MET A 46 9.36 10.31 -2.54
N GLU A 47 9.74 10.14 -1.28
CA GLU A 47 11.10 9.81 -0.88
C GLU A 47 11.07 8.95 0.39
N THR A 48 11.92 7.94 0.43
CA THR A 48 12.09 7.10 1.61
C THR A 48 13.24 7.66 2.45
N ILE A 49 12.90 8.38 3.53
CA ILE A 49 13.90 9.01 4.41
C ILE A 49 14.68 7.96 5.21
N LYS A 50 14.02 6.88 5.62
CA LYS A 50 14.63 5.77 6.37
C LYS A 50 13.83 4.49 6.16
N GLU A 51 14.52 3.44 5.74
CA GLU A 51 13.98 2.08 5.68
C GLU A 51 14.99 1.15 6.36
N THR A 52 14.58 0.53 7.46
CA THR A 52 15.41 -0.45 8.17
C THR A 52 14.55 -1.63 8.57
N THR A 53 15.06 -2.83 8.32
CA THR A 53 14.46 -4.08 8.78
C THR A 53 15.03 -4.54 10.12
N ALA A 54 16.06 -3.86 10.62
CA ALA A 54 16.65 -4.15 11.92
C ALA A 54 15.76 -3.58 13.03
N LEU A 55 15.21 -4.46 13.86
CA LEU A 55 14.54 -4.09 15.10
C LEU A 55 15.58 -3.55 16.09
N PRO A 56 15.29 -2.43 16.79
CA PRO A 56 16.15 -1.97 17.87
C PRO A 56 16.03 -2.95 19.04
N ILE A 57 17.03 -3.81 19.19
CA ILE A 57 17.25 -4.63 20.38
C ILE A 57 18.30 -3.99 21.27
#